data_AF-A0A959JGJ5-F1
#
_entry.id   AF-A0A959JGJ5-F1
#
_cell.length_a   1.000
_cell.length_b   1.000
_cell.length_c   1.000
_cell.angle_alpha   90.00
_cell.angle_beta   90.00
_cell.angle_gamma   90.00
#
_symmetry.space_group_name_H-M   'P 1'
#
loop_
_entity.id
_entity.type
_entity.pdbx_description
1 polymer ?
#
loop_
_entity_poly.entity_id
_entity_poly.type
_entity_poly.pdbx_seq_one_letter_code
_entity_poly.pdbx_strand_id
1 'polypeptide(L)'
;MRYTLIALLIGLLLPACFVSKDTPKSDPKEPDAINNLQDNRSLADVLRKYSSLDIRGSGDNVRIYVRGQSTITLETQPLFIVNNTRMGRDYASVNNSINPNEIISVRVLRSLTETAIYGEEGNHGVIIIKTKNTKL
;
A
#
# COMPACT_ATOMS: atom_id res chain seq x y z
N MET A 1 -30.29 -60.59 31.56
CA MET A 1 -29.36 -60.75 30.42
C MET A 1 -28.60 -59.42 30.33
N ARG A 2 -27.44 -59.22 30.99
CA ARG A 2 -26.11 -59.80 30.69
C ARG A 2 -25.88 -59.70 29.17
N TYR A 3 -25.12 -58.76 28.63
CA TYR A 3 -23.66 -58.72 28.64
C TYR A 3 -23.09 -57.29 28.60
N THR A 4 -22.56 -56.85 29.74
CA THR A 4 -21.32 -56.06 29.79
C THR A 4 -20.16 -56.93 29.30
N LEU A 5 -19.35 -56.40 28.38
CA LEU A 5 -18.03 -56.83 27.87
C LEU A 5 -18.05 -56.92 26.34
N ILE A 6 -17.35 -56.00 25.68
CA ILE A 6 -16.15 -56.26 24.87
C ILE A 6 -15.60 -54.87 24.52
N ALA A 7 -14.63 -54.45 25.32
CA ALA A 7 -13.68 -53.43 24.95
C ALA A 7 -12.42 -54.19 24.49
N LEU A 8 -11.98 -54.00 23.24
CA LEU A 8 -10.55 -53.89 22.92
C LEU A 8 -10.31 -53.47 21.46
N LEU A 9 -9.71 -52.28 21.32
CA LEU A 9 -8.53 -51.94 20.52
C LEU A 9 -8.48 -52.08 18.97
N ILE A 10 -8.00 -50.96 18.42
CA ILE A 10 -7.13 -50.75 17.25
C ILE A 10 -7.82 -50.40 15.92
N GLY A 11 -7.77 -49.10 15.64
CA GLY A 11 -7.96 -48.48 14.34
C GLY A 11 -7.33 -47.09 14.33
N LEU A 12 -6.04 -47.02 14.67
CA LEU A 12 -5.18 -45.85 14.54
C LEU A 12 -5.07 -45.46 13.06
N LEU A 13 -5.61 -44.31 12.64
CA LEU A 13 -5.00 -43.51 11.55
C LEU A 13 -5.45 -42.03 11.55
N LEU A 14 -4.56 -41.25 12.18
CA LEU A 14 -4.15 -39.87 11.86
C LEU A 14 -5.11 -38.66 12.11
N PRO A 15 -4.56 -37.59 12.71
CA PRO A 15 -5.26 -36.36 13.02
C PRO A 15 -5.20 -35.38 11.84
N ALA A 16 -6.21 -34.54 11.70
CA ALA A 16 -6.01 -33.23 11.10
C ALA A 16 -7.10 -32.27 11.58
N CYS A 17 -6.72 -31.40 12.53
CA CYS A 17 -7.38 -30.11 12.71
C CYS A 17 -7.25 -29.33 11.39
N PHE A 18 -8.35 -29.10 10.69
CA PHE A 18 -8.45 -28.19 9.54
C PHE A 18 -9.86 -27.61 9.62
N VAL A 19 -10.11 -26.32 9.78
CA VAL A 19 -9.41 -25.12 9.33
C VAL A 19 -9.53 -24.08 10.44
N SER A 20 -8.38 -23.67 10.96
CA SER A 20 -8.26 -22.47 11.77
C SER A 20 -7.68 -21.38 10.89
N LYS A 21 -8.29 -20.19 10.96
CA LYS A 21 -7.69 -18.85 10.71
C LYS A 21 -7.39 -18.51 9.23
N ASP A 22 -7.63 -17.30 8.71
CA ASP A 22 -7.69 -15.95 9.28
C ASP A 22 -8.59 -15.03 8.44
N THR A 23 -9.51 -14.29 9.07
CA THR A 23 -9.77 -12.91 8.62
C THR A 23 -8.44 -12.17 8.66
N PRO A 24 -7.98 -11.51 7.58
CA PRO A 24 -6.85 -10.59 7.63
C PRO A 24 -7.19 -9.47 8.61
N LYS A 25 -6.72 -9.65 9.83
CA LYS A 25 -6.62 -8.63 10.83
C LYS A 25 -5.83 -7.50 10.18
N SER A 26 -6.46 -6.35 10.08
CA SER A 26 -5.74 -5.09 10.07
C SER A 26 -4.83 -5.11 11.29
N ASP A 27 -3.56 -5.47 11.11
CA ASP A 27 -2.55 -5.22 12.11
C ASP A 27 -2.23 -3.72 12.02
N PRO A 28 -2.53 -2.90 13.05
CA PRO A 28 -1.72 -1.73 13.30
C PRO A 28 -0.30 -2.27 13.50
N LYS A 29 0.63 -1.88 12.65
CA LYS A 29 2.04 -2.19 12.85
C LYS A 29 2.43 -1.69 14.26
N GLU A 30 2.59 -2.62 15.20
CA GLU A 30 3.05 -2.33 16.56
C GLU A 30 4.42 -1.64 16.43
N PRO A 31 4.69 -0.59 17.21
CA PRO A 31 5.86 0.24 17.02
C PRO A 31 7.09 -0.51 17.50
N ASP A 32 7.88 -1.02 16.57
CA ASP A 32 9.24 -1.48 16.82
C ASP A 32 10.07 -0.29 17.33
N ALA A 33 10.21 -0.18 18.65
CA ALA A 33 11.10 0.76 19.29
C ALA A 33 12.55 0.30 19.06
N ILE A 34 13.32 1.04 18.26
CA ILE A 34 14.52 1.81 18.63
C ILE A 34 15.04 2.44 17.32
N ASN A 35 14.92 3.77 17.21
CA ASN A 35 15.69 4.66 16.33
C ASN A 35 16.16 4.10 14.99
N ASN A 36 15.33 4.24 13.96
CA ASN A 36 15.89 4.66 12.68
C ASN A 36 15.55 6.13 12.48
N LEU A 37 16.43 6.99 13.00
CA LEU A 37 16.70 8.29 12.41
C LEU A 37 17.37 8.03 11.04
N GLN A 38 16.63 7.39 10.15
CA GLN A 38 16.90 7.45 8.72
C GLN A 38 15.84 8.40 8.21
N ASP A 39 16.22 9.66 8.16
CA ASP A 39 15.52 10.74 7.49
C ASP A 39 15.05 10.25 6.12
N ASN A 40 13.76 9.91 6.02
CA ASN A 40 12.97 9.68 4.81
C ASN A 40 13.80 9.70 3.52
N ARG A 41 14.52 8.61 3.21
CA ARG A 41 15.47 8.64 2.08
C ARG A 41 14.75 8.51 0.73
N SER A 42 13.53 7.97 0.74
CA SER A 42 12.71 7.80 -0.46
C SER A 42 11.34 8.46 -0.33
N LEU A 43 10.84 8.98 -1.45
CA LEU A 43 9.48 9.46 -1.57
C LEU A 43 8.46 8.38 -1.19
N ALA A 44 8.72 7.12 -1.53
CA ALA A 44 7.84 5.99 -1.20
C ALA A 44 7.62 5.86 0.30
N ASP A 45 8.64 6.11 1.12
CA ASP A 45 8.55 6.02 2.58
C ASP A 45 7.63 7.10 3.15
N VAL A 46 7.73 8.33 2.61
CA VAL A 46 6.82 9.42 2.96
C VAL A 46 5.39 9.06 2.60
N LEU A 47 5.19 8.46 1.42
CA LEU A 47 3.87 8.08 0.92
C LEU A 47 3.27 6.88 1.67
N ARG A 48 4.08 5.96 2.23
CA ARG A 48 3.61 4.82 3.03
C ARG A 48 2.89 5.22 4.31
N LYS A 49 3.11 6.43 4.80
CA LYS A 49 2.39 6.99 5.96
C LYS A 49 0.89 7.17 5.68
N TYR A 50 0.48 7.26 4.41
CA TYR A 50 -0.90 7.49 4.04
C TYR A 50 -1.61 6.14 3.83
N SER A 51 -2.51 5.78 4.76
CA SER A 51 -3.29 4.53 4.74
C SER A 51 -4.14 4.31 3.49
N SER A 52 -4.37 5.37 2.72
CA SER A 52 -5.09 5.35 1.45
C SER A 52 -4.27 4.88 0.25
N LEU A 53 -2.97 4.64 0.43
CA LEU A 53 -2.06 4.21 -0.62
C LEU A 53 -1.61 2.77 -0.37
N ASP A 54 -1.77 1.91 -1.38
CA ASP A 54 -1.08 0.62 -1.47
C ASP A 54 0.21 0.84 -2.26
N ILE A 55 1.35 0.69 -1.59
CA ILE A 55 2.68 0.97 -2.15
C ILE A 55 3.49 -0.31 -2.13
N ARG A 56 3.84 -0.79 -3.32
CA ARG A 56 4.60 -2.02 -3.51
C ARG A 56 5.92 -1.75 -4.21
N GLY A 57 6.94 -2.55 -3.92
CA GLY A 57 8.28 -2.38 -4.47
C GLY A 57 9.16 -1.41 -3.65
N SER A 58 10.34 -1.11 -4.18
CA SER A 58 11.33 -0.23 -3.56
C SER A 58 12.20 0.46 -4.61
N GLY A 59 12.87 1.56 -4.23
CA GLY A 59 13.63 2.40 -5.14
C GLY A 59 12.75 2.99 -6.24
N ASP A 60 13.22 2.95 -7.48
CA ASP A 60 12.49 3.47 -8.65
C ASP A 60 11.40 2.50 -9.16
N ASN A 61 11.43 1.24 -8.74
CA ASN A 61 10.45 0.22 -9.14
C ASN A 61 9.20 0.21 -8.24
N VAL A 62 8.95 1.32 -7.54
CA VAL A 62 7.77 1.46 -6.68
C VAL A 62 6.54 1.66 -7.54
N ARG A 63 5.49 0.90 -7.21
CA ARG A 63 4.14 1.08 -7.77
C ARG A 63 3.20 1.53 -6.67
N ILE A 64 2.38 2.52 -6.99
CA ILE A 64 1.44 3.13 -6.05
C ILE A 64 0.03 2.94 -6.58
N TYR A 65 -0.88 2.57 -5.69
CA TYR A 65 -2.30 2.41 -5.99
C TYR A 65 -3.14 3.14 -4.95
N VAL A 66 -4.05 4.00 -5.40
CA VAL A 66 -4.94 4.80 -4.52
C VAL A 66 -6.16 4.02 -4.04
N ARG A 67 -6.56 2.96 -4.77
CA ARG A 67 -7.73 2.13 -4.46
C ARG A 67 -7.41 0.63 -4.40
N GLY A 68 -6.13 0.29 -4.20
CA GLY A 68 -5.64 -1.08 -4.35
C GLY A 68 -5.58 -1.53 -5.81
N GLN A 69 -5.05 -2.72 -6.02
CA GLN A 69 -4.90 -3.32 -7.34
C GLN A 69 -6.09 -4.23 -7.66
N SER A 70 -6.88 -3.90 -8.69
CA SER A 70 -7.93 -4.80 -9.21
C SER A 70 -7.44 -5.69 -10.35
N THR A 71 -6.27 -5.41 -10.92
CA THR A 71 -5.71 -6.15 -12.05
C THR A 71 -4.19 -6.12 -12.04
N ILE A 72 -3.56 -7.27 -12.24
CA ILE A 72 -2.10 -7.48 -12.15
C ILE A 72 -1.34 -6.77 -13.29
N THR A 73 -2.01 -6.52 -14.43
CA THR A 73 -1.37 -6.17 -15.71
C THR A 73 -1.68 -4.77 -16.24
N LEU A 74 -2.56 -3.99 -15.59
CA LEU A 74 -2.97 -2.68 -16.09
C LEU A 74 -2.20 -1.54 -15.42
N GLU A 75 -1.81 -0.56 -16.24
CA GLU A 75 -1.30 0.76 -15.86
C GLU A 75 -2.33 1.49 -14.97
N THR A 76 -2.29 1.19 -13.67
CA THR A 76 -3.24 1.68 -12.65
C THR A 76 -2.57 2.66 -11.70
N GLN A 77 -1.39 3.16 -12.07
CA GLN A 77 -0.67 4.17 -11.30
C GLN A 77 -1.42 5.52 -11.31
N PRO A 78 -1.44 6.26 -10.21
CA PRO A 78 -2.10 7.56 -10.15
C PRO A 78 -1.34 8.61 -10.97
N LEU A 79 -2.02 9.72 -11.27
CA LEU A 79 -1.36 10.91 -11.76
C LEU A 79 -0.63 11.61 -10.60
N PHE A 80 0.65 11.91 -10.79
CA PHE A 80 1.43 12.70 -9.86
C PHE A 80 1.46 14.17 -10.27
N ILE A 81 1.21 15.04 -9.30
CA ILE A 81 1.29 16.48 -9.45
C ILE A 81 2.20 17.02 -8.37
N VAL A 82 3.26 17.72 -8.75
CA VAL A 82 4.20 18.34 -7.82
C VAL A 82 4.12 19.84 -8.01
N ASN A 83 3.83 20.60 -6.95
CA ASN A 83 3.76 22.07 -7.01
C ASN A 83 2.90 22.60 -8.18
N ASN A 84 1.74 21.98 -8.41
CA ASN A 84 0.82 22.28 -9.52
C ASN A 84 1.31 21.89 -10.93
N THR A 85 2.51 21.34 -11.07
CA THR A 85 3.03 20.78 -12.32
C THR A 85 2.65 19.31 -12.44
N ARG A 86 2.16 18.90 -13.62
CA ARG A 86 1.85 17.50 -13.93
C ARG A 86 3.14 16.75 -14.24
N MET A 87 3.41 15.69 -13.49
CA MET A 87 4.59 14.84 -13.67
C MET A 87 4.28 13.54 -14.43
N GLY A 88 2.99 13.25 -14.66
CA GLY A 88 2.54 12.02 -15.30
C GLY A 88 2.34 10.89 -14.29
N ARG A 89 2.44 9.64 -14.75
CA ARG A 89 2.09 8.43 -13.98
C ARG A 89 3.30 7.59 -13.59
N ASP A 90 4.49 7.99 -14.04
CA ASP A 90 5.74 7.32 -13.70
C ASP A 90 6.26 7.79 -12.35
N TYR A 91 6.27 6.88 -11.38
CA TYR A 91 6.82 7.15 -10.06
C TYR A 91 8.32 7.46 -10.11
N ALA A 92 9.10 6.78 -10.96
CA ALA A 92 10.56 6.94 -10.98
C ALA A 92 10.97 8.37 -11.35
N SER A 93 10.34 8.93 -12.39
CA SER A 93 10.51 10.33 -12.79
C SER A 93 10.19 11.30 -11.65
N VAL A 94 9.11 11.05 -10.91
CA VAL A 94 8.70 11.88 -9.77
C VAL A 94 9.70 11.76 -8.63
N ASN A 95 10.09 10.54 -8.25
CA ASN A 95 11.04 10.25 -7.18
C ASN A 95 12.40 10.92 -7.42
N ASN A 96 12.86 10.97 -8.68
CA ASN A 96 14.11 11.63 -9.06
C ASN A 96 14.00 13.15 -9.13
N SER A 97 12.79 13.70 -9.28
CA SER A 97 12.56 15.15 -9.38
C SER A 97 12.36 15.85 -8.05
N ILE A 98 12.08 15.11 -6.97
CA ILE A 98 11.73 15.71 -5.68
C ILE A 98 12.60 15.20 -4.53
N ASN A 99 12.97 16.11 -3.63
CA ASN A 99 13.64 15.75 -2.39
C ASN A 99 12.59 15.40 -1.31
N PRO A 100 12.59 14.17 -0.75
CA PRO A 100 11.63 13.77 0.28
C PRO A 100 11.67 14.63 1.55
N ASN A 101 12.83 15.20 1.88
CA ASN A 101 13.02 16.06 3.05
C ASN A 101 12.34 17.44 2.92
N GLU A 102 11.94 17.81 1.71
CA GLU A 102 11.33 19.10 1.41
C GLU A 102 9.82 19.02 1.21
N ILE A 103 9.22 17.84 1.39
CA ILE A 103 7.78 17.65 1.25
C ILE A 103 7.07 18.35 2.40
N ILE A 104 6.24 19.35 2.07
CA ILE A 104 5.38 20.06 3.02
C ILE A 104 4.12 19.26 3.27
N SER A 105 3.49 18.76 2.21
CA SER A 105 2.22 18.04 2.32
C SER A 105 1.99 17.14 1.12
N VAL A 106 1.31 16.03 1.35
CA VAL A 106 0.76 15.19 0.29
C VAL A 106 -0.75 15.15 0.44
N ARG A 107 -1.45 15.30 -0.68
CA ARG A 107 -2.90 15.15 -0.79
C ARG A 107 -3.19 14.06 -1.80
N VAL A 108 -4.03 13.12 -1.40
CA VAL A 108 -4.46 12.01 -2.26
C VAL A 108 -5.92 12.24 -2.61
N LEU A 109 -6.23 12.38 -3.90
CA LEU A 109 -7.58 12.51 -4.42
C LEU A 109 -8.10 11.14 -4.81
N ARG A 110 -9.27 10.78 -4.26
CA ARG A 110 -9.84 9.43 -4.31
C ARG A 110 -11.22 9.38 -4.93
N SER A 111 -11.96 10.49 -4.93
CA SER A 111 -13.31 10.52 -5.49
C SER A 111 -13.30 10.99 -6.95
N LEU A 112 -14.26 10.49 -7.74
CA LEU A 112 -14.44 10.88 -9.14
C LEU A 112 -14.60 12.40 -9.29
N THR A 113 -15.32 13.04 -8.37
CA THR A 113 -15.53 14.50 -8.39
C THR A 113 -14.23 15.27 -8.19
N GLU A 114 -13.32 14.77 -7.35
CA GLU A 114 -12.03 15.40 -7.10
C GLU A 114 -11.07 15.20 -8.26
N THR A 115 -11.11 14.02 -8.89
CA THR A 115 -10.20 13.66 -9.97
C THR A 115 -10.67 14.13 -11.35
N ALA A 116 -11.95 14.45 -11.52
CA ALA A 116 -12.55 14.86 -12.80
C ALA A 116 -11.83 16.04 -13.45
N ILE A 117 -11.34 16.99 -12.65
CA ILE A 117 -10.60 18.16 -13.15
C ILE A 117 -9.23 17.80 -13.77
N TYR A 118 -8.76 16.58 -13.54
CA TYR A 118 -7.48 16.08 -14.05
C TYR A 118 -7.64 15.18 -15.28
N GLY A 119 -8.86 14.90 -15.72
CA GLY A 119 -9.16 14.11 -16.92
C GLY A 119 -8.97 12.60 -16.70
N GLU A 120 -8.76 11.88 -17.80
CA GLU A 120 -8.63 10.41 -17.81
C GLU A 120 -7.47 9.92 -16.93
N GLU A 121 -6.36 10.67 -16.89
CA GLU A 121 -5.20 10.37 -16.07
C GLU A 121 -5.54 10.30 -14.57
N GLY A 122 -6.55 11.06 -14.13
CA GLY A 122 -7.04 11.08 -12.77
C GLY A 122 -7.97 9.92 -12.40
N ASN A 123 -8.42 9.10 -13.36
CA ASN A 123 -9.35 8.00 -13.09
C ASN A 123 -8.81 6.99 -12.07
N HIS A 124 -7.49 6.79 -12.05
CA HIS A 124 -6.81 5.89 -11.12
C HIS A 124 -6.42 6.56 -9.79
N GLY A 125 -6.80 7.83 -9.61
CA GLY A 125 -6.44 8.67 -8.47
C GLY A 125 -5.40 9.72 -8.85
N VAL A 126 -5.29 10.76 -8.01
CA VAL A 126 -4.30 11.84 -8.18
C VAL A 126 -3.57 12.05 -6.87
N ILE A 127 -2.25 12.10 -6.92
CA ILE A 127 -1.39 12.40 -5.78
C ILE A 127 -0.76 13.77 -6.00
N ILE A 128 -1.16 14.73 -5.17
CA ILE A 128 -0.65 16.09 -5.18
C ILE A 128 0.39 16.22 -4.07
N ILE A 129 1.61 16.54 -4.46
CA ILE A 129 2.75 16.75 -3.57
C ILE A 129 3.07 18.23 -3.60
N LYS A 130 3.19 18.84 -2.41
CA LYS A 130 3.72 20.19 -2.26
C LYS A 130 5.09 20.09 -1.60
N THR A 131 6.09 20.70 -2.21
CA THR A 131 7.44 20.80 -1.65
C THR A 131 7.78 22.23 -1.28
N LYS A 132 8.81 22.40 -0.45
CA LYS A 132 9.31 23.71 0.00
C LYS A 132 10.00 24.47 -1.12
N ASN A 133 10.66 23.74 -2.02
CA ASN A 133 11.30 24.31 -3.20
C ASN A 133 10.31 24.32 -4.37
N THR A 134 9.98 25.51 -4.85
CA THR A 134 9.11 25.73 -6.02
C THR A 134 9.83 25.58 -7.36
N LYS A 135 11.12 25.26 -7.35
CA LYS A 135 11.91 25.06 -8.57
C LYS A 135 11.80 23.59 -8.98
N LEU A 136 11.08 23.35 -10.07
CA LEU A 136 11.06 22.10 -10.83
C LEU A 136 11.83 22.31 -12.14
#